data_AF-A0A2Z5QW40-F1
#
_entry.id   AF-A0A2Z5QW40-F1
#
_cell.length_a   1.000
_cell.length_b   1.000
_cell.length_c   1.000
_cell.angle_alpha   90.00
_cell.angle_beta   90.00
_cell.angle_gamma   90.00
#
_symmetry.space_group_name_H-M   'P 1'
#
loop_
_entity.id
_entity.type
_entity.pdbx_description
1 polymer ?
#
loop_
_entity_poly.entity_id
_entity_poly.type
_entity_poly.pdbx_seq_one_letter_code
_entity_poly.pdbx_strand_id
1 'polypeptide(L)'
;MGLCGRTTQFEHRQSAVTTPHQLTVRAVYPPDYRSDITFMGLFPTAIPKGEPVIGVAVVGSAEYTFTNIPPGTYYLLACEVRFGVHPLKALSQNYRAKADSSITFDAATTPEPVHLMMRLPLPEDPPITMNFPVLLARYLLSSRKSQ
;
A
#
# COMPACT_ATOMS: atom_id res chain seq x y z
N MET A 1 -13.41 -25.49 0.58
CA MET A 1 -14.06 -24.55 1.51
C MET A 1 -13.79 -23.15 1.00
N GLY A 2 -14.78 -22.54 0.34
CA GLY A 2 -14.63 -21.24 -0.31
C GLY A 2 -14.57 -20.11 0.70
N LEU A 3 -13.56 -19.25 0.60
CA LEU A 3 -13.49 -17.98 1.30
C LEU A 3 -14.51 -17.02 0.67
N CYS A 4 -15.77 -17.18 1.06
CA CYS A 4 -16.84 -16.26 0.73
C CYS A 4 -16.67 -14.96 1.54
N GLY A 5 -16.45 -13.84 0.86
CA GLY A 5 -17.01 -12.54 1.26
C GLY A 5 -16.29 -11.68 2.29
N ARG A 6 -15.06 -11.98 2.73
CA ARG A 6 -14.29 -11.05 3.57
C ARG A 6 -13.12 -10.44 2.80
N THR A 7 -13.30 -9.23 2.29
CA THR A 7 -12.20 -8.33 1.94
C THR A 7 -11.39 -8.11 3.21
N THR A 8 -10.32 -8.87 3.41
CA THR A 8 -9.50 -8.71 4.60
C THR A 8 -8.60 -7.51 4.35
N GLN A 9 -8.88 -6.42 5.05
CA GLN A 9 -8.14 -5.17 4.95
C GLN A 9 -7.36 -4.97 6.25
N PHE A 10 -6.06 -4.76 6.14
CA PHE A 10 -5.23 -4.36 7.26
C PHE A 10 -4.84 -2.92 7.10
N GLU A 11 -4.98 -2.13 8.15
CA GLU A 11 -4.59 -0.73 8.14
C GLU A 11 -3.56 -0.47 9.25
N HIS A 12 -2.48 0.20 8.88
CA HIS A 12 -1.47 0.74 9.76
C HIS A 12 -1.60 2.25 9.78
N ARG A 13 -1.54 2.86 10.97
CA ARG A 13 -1.43 4.30 11.17
C ARG A 13 -0.38 4.58 12.24
N GLN A 14 0.50 5.54 12.00
CA GLN A 14 1.50 5.96 13.00
C GLN A 14 0.88 6.73 14.17
N SER A 15 -0.24 7.43 13.93
CA SER A 15 -0.93 8.23 14.94
C SER A 15 -2.45 8.16 14.74
N ALA A 16 -3.19 8.14 15.84
CA ALA A 16 -4.64 8.35 15.82
C ALA A 16 -4.93 9.86 15.79
N VAL A 17 -5.27 10.38 14.61
CA VAL A 17 -5.72 11.76 14.41
C VAL A 17 -7.09 11.77 13.76
N THR A 18 -7.81 12.89 13.89
CA THR A 18 -9.05 13.14 13.17
C THR A 18 -8.88 14.36 12.29
N THR A 19 -9.03 14.18 10.99
CA THR A 19 -8.88 15.25 9.98
C THR A 19 -9.93 15.05 8.88
N PRO A 20 -10.29 16.12 8.14
CA PRO A 20 -11.21 15.98 7.00
C PRO A 20 -10.53 15.34 5.77
N HIS A 21 -9.21 15.11 5.82
CA HIS A 21 -8.44 14.68 4.66
C HIS A 21 -8.68 13.21 4.33
N GLN A 22 -8.95 12.95 3.04
CA GLN A 22 -9.15 11.63 2.49
C GLN A 22 -8.52 11.52 1.11
N LEU A 23 -8.20 10.29 0.70
CA LEU A 23 -7.67 9.99 -0.63
C LEU A 23 -8.12 8.60 -1.07
N THR A 24 -8.87 8.54 -2.16
CA THR A 24 -9.18 7.28 -2.83
C THR A 24 -8.04 6.89 -3.77
N VAL A 25 -7.57 5.66 -3.63
CA VAL A 25 -6.48 5.11 -4.43
C VAL A 25 -6.94 3.82 -5.08
N ARG A 26 -6.69 3.70 -6.37
CA ARG A 26 -6.93 2.49 -7.16
C ARG A 26 -5.64 2.00 -7.79
N ALA A 27 -5.18 0.81 -7.39
CA ALA A 27 -4.17 0.06 -8.09
C ALA A 27 -4.79 -0.53 -9.38
N VAL A 28 -4.16 -0.23 -10.51
CA VAL A 28 -4.60 -0.71 -11.83
C VAL A 28 -3.58 -1.71 -12.34
N TYR A 29 -3.95 -2.98 -12.33
CA TYR A 29 -3.15 -4.07 -12.87
C TYR A 29 -3.41 -4.26 -14.37
N PRO A 30 -2.51 -4.95 -15.09
CA PRO A 30 -2.77 -5.35 -16.47
C PRO A 30 -4.09 -6.13 -16.60
N PRO A 31 -4.74 -6.10 -17.78
CA PRO A 31 -5.92 -6.91 -18.05
C PRO A 31 -5.70 -8.38 -17.69
N ASP A 32 -6.74 -9.02 -17.15
CA ASP A 32 -6.76 -10.43 -16.73
C ASP A 32 -5.79 -10.82 -15.60
N TYR A 33 -5.05 -9.86 -15.04
CA TYR A 33 -4.23 -10.09 -13.86
C TYR A 33 -5.05 -9.98 -12.56
N ARG A 34 -4.86 -10.94 -11.65
CA ARG A 34 -5.43 -10.89 -10.30
C ARG A 34 -4.30 -10.87 -9.28
N SER A 35 -4.26 -9.81 -8.47
CA SER A 35 -3.34 -9.71 -7.36
C SER A 35 -3.85 -10.47 -6.13
N ASP A 36 -2.90 -11.01 -5.36
CA ASP A 36 -3.20 -11.68 -4.10
C ASP A 36 -3.40 -10.65 -2.98
N ILE A 37 -2.34 -9.89 -2.66
CA ILE A 37 -2.38 -8.79 -1.71
C ILE A 37 -1.79 -7.55 -2.38
N THR A 38 -2.55 -6.45 -2.37
CA THR A 38 -2.04 -5.13 -2.74
C THR A 38 -1.78 -4.33 -1.49
N PHE A 39 -0.54 -3.88 -1.31
CA PHE A 39 -0.17 -2.92 -0.30
C PHE A 39 -0.17 -1.53 -0.91
N MET A 40 -0.73 -0.55 -0.20
CA MET A 40 -0.68 0.87 -0.57
C MET A 40 -0.29 1.69 0.66
N GLY A 41 0.47 2.76 0.49
CA GLY A 41 0.85 3.59 1.63
C GLY A 41 1.28 5.00 1.28
N LEU A 42 1.08 5.89 2.25
CA LEU A 42 1.50 7.28 2.25
C LEU A 42 2.81 7.42 3.03
N PHE A 43 3.88 7.81 2.34
CA PHE A 43 5.23 7.94 2.89
C PHE A 43 5.65 9.40 3.02
N PRO A 44 6.43 9.76 4.04
CA PRO A 44 6.94 11.14 4.18
C PRO A 44 8.05 11.46 3.17
N THR A 45 8.63 10.46 2.49
CA THR A 45 9.74 10.62 1.53
C THR A 45 9.51 9.81 0.25
N ALA A 46 10.01 10.32 -0.88
CA ALA A 46 9.87 9.68 -2.20
C ALA A 46 10.52 8.29 -2.28
N ILE A 47 11.62 8.12 -1.57
CA ILE A 47 12.29 6.83 -1.34
C ILE A 47 11.91 6.40 0.08
N PRO A 48 11.10 5.34 0.25
CA PRO A 48 10.70 4.87 1.57
C PRO A 48 11.92 4.44 2.40
N LYS A 49 12.03 4.94 3.63
CA LYS A 49 13.07 4.55 4.59
C LYS A 49 12.53 3.76 5.78
N GLY A 50 11.26 3.35 5.74
CA GLY A 50 10.56 2.74 6.87
C GLY A 50 9.09 2.47 6.56
N GLU A 51 8.27 2.46 7.60
CA GLU A 51 6.82 2.25 7.52
C GLU A 51 6.10 3.49 6.98
N PRO A 52 4.98 3.34 6.26
CA PRO A 52 4.18 4.48 5.86
C PRO A 52 3.56 5.18 7.08
N VAL A 53 3.16 6.45 6.91
CA VAL A 53 2.35 7.16 7.91
C VAL A 53 0.97 6.52 8.01
N ILE A 54 0.38 6.18 6.85
CA ILE A 54 -0.82 5.34 6.74
C ILE A 54 -0.56 4.31 5.65
N GLY A 55 -0.75 3.03 5.99
CA GLY A 55 -0.57 1.92 5.06
C GLY A 55 -1.74 0.96 5.12
N VAL A 56 -2.10 0.38 3.99
CA VAL A 56 -3.13 -0.65 3.90
C VAL A 56 -2.61 -1.88 3.18
N ALA A 57 -3.07 -3.06 3.57
CA ALA A 57 -2.99 -4.29 2.80
C ALA A 57 -4.42 -4.71 2.44
N VAL A 58 -4.74 -4.75 1.15
CA VAL A 58 -6.05 -5.16 0.64
C VAL A 58 -5.95 -6.49 -0.10
N VAL A 59 -6.87 -7.40 0.22
CA VAL A 59 -6.99 -8.72 -0.43
C VAL A 59 -8.21 -8.70 -1.34
N GLY A 60 -8.04 -9.08 -2.61
CA GLY A 60 -9.15 -9.20 -3.57
C GLY A 60 -9.81 -7.89 -4.03
N SER A 61 -9.37 -6.74 -3.50
CA SER A 61 -9.69 -5.40 -4.00
C SER A 61 -8.41 -4.73 -4.48
N ALA A 62 -8.55 -3.87 -5.47
CA ALA A 62 -7.47 -2.99 -5.93
C ALA A 62 -7.77 -1.51 -5.60
N GLU A 63 -8.79 -1.22 -4.80
CA GLU A 63 -9.18 0.13 -4.42
C GLU A 63 -9.31 0.27 -2.90
N TYR A 64 -8.89 1.41 -2.37
CA TYR A 64 -9.01 1.78 -0.97
C TYR A 64 -9.08 3.30 -0.78
N THR A 65 -9.87 3.76 0.19
CA THR A 65 -9.96 5.17 0.58
C THR A 65 -9.27 5.39 1.93
N PHE A 66 -8.13 6.07 1.90
CA PHE A 66 -7.48 6.57 3.11
C PHE A 66 -8.32 7.69 3.71
N THR A 67 -8.48 7.68 5.03
CA THR A 67 -9.23 8.70 5.79
C THR A 67 -8.43 9.21 6.96
N ASN A 68 -8.77 10.39 7.47
CA ASN A 68 -8.09 11.04 8.59
C ASN A 68 -6.58 11.20 8.35
N ILE A 69 -6.21 11.60 7.13
CA ILE A 69 -4.81 11.79 6.76
C ILE A 69 -4.26 13.03 7.50
N PRO A 70 -3.19 12.92 8.30
CA PRO A 70 -2.61 14.09 8.96
C PRO A 70 -2.17 15.14 7.92
N PRO A 71 -2.25 16.44 8.22
CA PRO A 71 -1.73 17.46 7.31
C PRO A 71 -0.26 17.20 6.96
N GLY A 72 0.13 17.49 5.72
CA GLY A 72 1.51 17.29 5.26
C GLY A 72 1.60 16.83 3.81
N THR A 73 2.84 16.64 3.35
CA THR A 73 3.15 16.18 2.00
C THR A 73 3.59 14.72 2.02
N TYR A 74 2.95 13.89 1.19
CA TYR A 74 3.18 12.46 1.16
C TYR A 74 3.45 11.95 -0.25
N TYR A 75 4.18 10.84 -0.30
CA TYR A 75 4.44 10.08 -1.51
C TYR A 75 3.61 8.81 -1.46
N LEU A 76 2.73 8.63 -2.44
CA LEU A 76 1.87 7.47 -2.55
C LEU A 76 2.57 6.36 -3.33
N LEU A 77 2.73 5.20 -2.69
CA LEU A 77 3.32 4.01 -3.28
C LEU A 77 2.41 2.81 -3.10
N ALA A 78 2.49 1.86 -4.04
CA ALA A 78 1.85 0.57 -3.93
C ALA A 78 2.75 -0.57 -4.43
N CYS A 79 2.57 -1.75 -3.86
CA CYS A 79 3.13 -2.97 -4.42
C CYS A 79 2.27 -4.19 -4.12
N GLU A 80 2.46 -5.23 -4.90
CA GLU A 80 1.86 -6.53 -4.69
C GLU A 80 2.77 -7.42 -3.84
N VAL A 81 2.18 -8.34 -3.09
CA VAL A 81 2.86 -9.55 -2.61
C VAL A 81 2.05 -10.77 -3.04
N ARG A 82 2.72 -11.71 -3.72
CA ARG A 82 2.12 -12.98 -4.16
C ARG A 82 2.36 -14.10 -3.17
N PHE A 83 1.34 -14.92 -2.93
CA PHE A 83 1.47 -16.14 -2.14
C PHE A 83 2.17 -17.25 -2.92
N GLY A 84 2.81 -18.17 -2.21
CA GLY A 84 3.47 -19.34 -2.83
C GLY A 84 4.72 -19.04 -3.65
N VAL A 85 5.12 -17.76 -3.78
CA VAL A 85 6.36 -17.35 -4.44
C VAL A 85 7.49 -17.27 -3.42
N HIS A 86 8.70 -17.70 -3.82
CA HIS A 86 9.90 -17.57 -2.98
C HIS A 86 10.06 -16.13 -2.50
N PRO A 87 10.30 -15.86 -1.19
CA PRO A 87 10.27 -14.51 -0.62
C PRO A 87 11.10 -13.48 -1.38
N LEU A 88 12.33 -13.84 -1.79
CA LEU A 88 13.18 -12.94 -2.59
C LEU A 88 12.52 -12.55 -3.92
N LYS A 89 11.88 -13.49 -4.62
CA LYS A 89 11.16 -13.23 -5.88
C LYS A 89 9.87 -12.46 -5.63
N ALA A 90 9.19 -12.71 -4.52
CA ALA A 90 8.00 -11.94 -4.13
C ALA A 90 8.33 -10.45 -3.90
N LEU A 91 9.59 -10.10 -3.62
CA LEU A 91 10.05 -8.72 -3.45
C LEU A 91 10.73 -8.14 -4.70
N SER A 92 11.46 -8.97 -5.45
CA SER A 92 12.21 -8.53 -6.62
C SER A 92 11.41 -8.61 -7.93
N GLN A 93 10.29 -9.33 -7.96
CA GLN A 93 9.46 -9.58 -9.14
C GLN A 93 7.97 -9.44 -8.81
N ASN A 94 7.62 -8.33 -8.16
CA ASN A 94 6.25 -7.94 -7.87
C ASN A 94 5.83 -6.71 -8.65
N TYR A 95 4.53 -6.63 -8.91
CA TYR A 95 3.93 -5.41 -9.41
C TYR A 95 4.08 -4.28 -8.40
N ARG A 96 4.46 -3.10 -8.87
CA ARG A 96 4.75 -1.91 -8.07
C ARG A 96 4.34 -0.65 -8.82
N ALA A 97 4.01 0.39 -8.07
CA ALA A 97 3.69 1.70 -8.60
C ALA A 97 4.01 2.79 -7.58
N LYS A 98 4.21 4.01 -8.09
CA LYS A 98 4.33 5.24 -7.32
C LYS A 98 3.56 6.32 -8.06
N ALA A 99 2.88 7.21 -7.34
CA ALA A 99 2.32 8.41 -7.96
C ALA A 99 3.44 9.29 -8.54
N ASP A 100 3.15 9.99 -9.63
CA ASP A 100 4.14 10.81 -10.33
C ASP A 100 4.62 11.99 -9.47
N SER A 101 3.72 12.54 -8.67
CA SER A 101 3.96 13.66 -7.76
C SER A 101 3.57 13.34 -6.32
N SER A 102 4.14 14.08 -5.38
CA SER A 102 3.69 14.07 -3.99
C SER A 102 2.32 14.73 -3.85
N ILE A 103 1.55 14.30 -2.86
CA ILE A 103 0.22 14.81 -2.55
C ILE A 103 0.33 15.59 -1.24
N THR A 104 -0.04 16.86 -1.25
CA THR A 104 -0.07 17.71 -0.05
C THR A 104 -1.51 17.79 0.46
N PHE A 105 -1.69 17.56 1.75
CA PHE A 105 -2.97 17.73 2.46
C PHE A 105 -2.87 18.95 3.37
N ASP A 106 -3.48 20.04 2.93
CA ASP A 106 -3.73 21.26 3.70
C ASP A 106 -5.24 21.46 3.93
N ALA A 107 -5.61 22.54 4.63
CA ALA A 107 -6.99 22.83 5.03
C ALA A 107 -8.00 22.94 3.86
N ALA A 108 -7.55 23.13 2.61
CA ALA A 108 -8.40 23.25 1.43
C ALA A 108 -8.33 22.02 0.51
N THR A 109 -7.46 21.04 0.81
CA THR A 109 -7.18 19.95 -0.13
C THR A 109 -8.32 18.94 -0.17
N THR A 110 -8.90 18.75 -1.36
CA THR A 110 -9.75 17.60 -1.69
C THR A 110 -9.15 16.95 -2.94
N PRO A 111 -8.26 15.95 -2.80
CA PRO A 111 -7.57 15.38 -3.95
C PRO A 111 -8.50 14.49 -4.77
N GLU A 112 -8.34 14.54 -6.09
CA GLU A 112 -8.97 13.57 -7.00
C GLU A 112 -8.50 12.15 -6.70
N PRO A 113 -9.31 11.12 -7.03
CA PRO A 113 -8.88 9.73 -6.94
C PRO A 113 -7.59 9.48 -7.74
N VAL A 114 -6.63 8.78 -7.13
CA VAL A 114 -5.35 8.47 -7.77
C VAL A 114 -5.35 7.05 -8.30
N HIS A 115 -5.04 6.91 -9.58
CA HIS A 115 -4.86 5.61 -10.23
C HIS A 115 -3.38 5.26 -10.34
N LEU A 116 -2.95 4.22 -9.63
CA LEU A 116 -1.58 3.73 -9.67
C LEU A 116 -1.46 2.63 -10.72
N MET A 117 -0.75 2.92 -11.81
CA MET A 117 -0.49 1.94 -12.87
C MET A 117 0.54 0.91 -12.39
N MET A 118 0.06 -0.27 -12.00
CA MET A 118 0.90 -1.34 -11.47
C MET A 118 1.71 -1.95 -12.61
N ARG A 119 3.03 -1.95 -12.48
CA ARG A 119 3.95 -2.56 -13.45
C ARG A 119 5.01 -3.42 -12.77
N LEU A 120 5.61 -4.32 -13.53
CA LEU A 120 6.81 -5.02 -13.07
C LEU A 120 7.99 -4.06 -12.89
N PRO A 121 8.97 -4.41 -12.04
CA PRO A 121 10.22 -3.67 -11.90
C PRO A 121 10.93 -3.50 -13.23
N LEU A 122 11.49 -2.31 -13.42
CA LEU A 122 12.49 -2.02 -14.44
C LEU A 122 13.89 -2.08 -13.81
N PRO A 123 14.94 -2.41 -14.58
CA PRO A 123 16.32 -2.40 -14.08
C PRO A 123 16.75 -1.07 -13.47
N GLU A 124 16.19 0.04 -13.96
CA GLU A 124 16.48 1.40 -13.52
C GLU A 124 15.68 1.80 -12.27
N ASP A 125 14.71 0.99 -11.84
CA ASP A 125 13.98 1.27 -10.61
C ASP A 125 14.93 1.19 -9.41
N PRO A 126 14.84 2.14 -8.46
CA PRO A 126 15.55 1.99 -7.21
C PRO A 126 15.12 0.69 -6.53
N PRO A 127 16.02 0.01 -5.79
CA PRO A 127 15.62 -1.16 -5.01
C PRO A 127 14.44 -0.76 -4.14
N ILE A 128 13.36 -1.54 -4.16
CA ILE A 128 12.24 -1.31 -3.23
C ILE A 128 12.81 -1.52 -1.82
N THR A 129 13.04 -0.42 -1.11
CA THR A 129 13.46 -0.39 0.29
C THR A 129 12.28 -0.48 1.24
N MET A 130 11.06 -0.68 0.73
CA MET A 130 9.89 -0.92 1.56
C MET A 130 10.09 -2.22 2.35
N ASN A 131 10.03 -2.10 3.66
CA ASN A 131 10.25 -3.21 4.59
C ASN A 131 9.00 -4.11 4.71
N PHE A 132 8.35 -4.43 3.59
CA PHE A 132 7.13 -5.25 3.56
C PHE A 132 7.30 -6.64 4.19
N PRO A 133 8.45 -7.33 4.08
CA PRO A 133 8.69 -8.55 4.84
C PRO A 133 8.62 -8.33 6.35
N VAL A 134 9.11 -7.20 6.84
CA VAL A 134 9.04 -6.84 8.26
C VAL A 134 7.60 -6.51 8.66
N LEU A 135 6.85 -5.78 7.84
CA LEU A 135 5.44 -5.49 8.07
C LEU A 135 4.59 -6.77 8.09
N LEU A 136 4.80 -7.66 7.11
CA LEU A 136 4.14 -8.96 7.02
C LEU A 136 4.53 -9.88 8.18
N ALA A 137 5.81 -9.92 8.56
CA ALA A 137 6.28 -10.70 9.70
C ALA A 137 5.69 -10.18 11.01
N ARG A 138 5.69 -8.86 11.25
CA ARG A 138 5.03 -8.25 12.42
C ARG A 138 3.55 -8.59 12.46
N TYR A 139 2.88 -8.59 11.31
CA TYR A 139 1.48 -8.99 11.18
C TYR A 139 1.24 -10.47 11.51
N LEU A 140 2.03 -11.40 10.95
CA LEU A 140 1.93 -12.84 11.24
C LEU A 140 2.27 -13.17 12.70
N LEU A 141 3.10 -12.35 13.35
CA LEU A 141 3.48 -12.51 14.75
C LEU A 141 2.50 -11.85 15.73
N SER A 142 1.84 -10.75 15.35
CA SER A 142 0.84 -10.08 16.19
C SER A 142 -0.50 -10.83 16.23
N SER A 143 -0.88 -11.49 15.13
CA SER A 143 -2.08 -12.34 15.06
C SER A 143 -1.99 -13.62 15.90
N ARG A 144 -0.80 -14.00 16.37
CA ARG A 144 -0.59 -15.12 17.32
C ARG A 144 -0.73 -14.75 18.80
N LYS A 145 -0.72 -13.46 19.15
CA LYS A 145 -0.86 -13.00 20.55
C LYS A 145 -2.31 -12.71 20.96
N SER A 146 -3.26 -12.83 20.04
CA SER A 146 -4.69 -12.62 20.29
C SER A 146 -5.49 -13.93 20.30
N GLN A 147 -4.80 -15.08 20.41
CA GLN A 147 -5.38 -16.39 20.70
C GLN A 147 -4.95 -16.85 22.08
#